data_AF-A0A942C8V5-F1
#
_entry.id   AF-A0A942C8V5-F1
#
_cell.length_a   1.000
_cell.length_b   1.000
_cell.length_c   1.000
_cell.angle_alpha   90.00
_cell.angle_beta   90.00
_cell.angle_gamma   90.00
#
_symmetry.space_group_name_H-M   'P 1'
#
loop_
_entity.id
_entity.type
_entity.pdbx_description
1 polymer ?
#
loop_
_entity_poly.entity_id
_entity_poly.type
_entity_poly.pdbx_seq_one_letter_code
_entity_poly.pdbx_strand_id
1 'polypeptide(L)'
;MLHRNFIAFALCLVAFALTAKVNSVSFRVPGLQSSDALPEVESSVVVRGRTSTLTIVGKSLSQTKAVEIEPATGIKVVEIKKLETRPDGLNAVSIVLSVEANAEIGQRTATLTAKDNRMDIVWFSIGTHDLTIRNLKLESRRQEVIKLEEGERVIAAANYSFNFEDEAGDINSDDSAASIQVMLKCGRTGSGFYAVPTRVVMEGQNRGTVYFSIHKDQLAHAKPECELQFRLKDKDGNESNRLKTNLPFGGQ
;
A
#
# COMPACT_ATOMS: atom_id res chain seq x y z
N MET A 1 54.99 25.63 52.10
CA MET A 1 54.31 26.34 51.01
C MET A 1 53.18 25.47 50.46
N LEU A 2 51.95 25.94 50.70
CA LEU A 2 50.78 25.92 49.81
C LEU A 2 50.23 24.57 49.30
N HIS A 3 49.03 24.19 49.80
CA HIS A 3 47.75 24.16 49.05
C HIS A 3 47.51 22.81 48.34
N ARG A 4 46.33 22.19 48.28
CA ARG A 4 44.94 22.43 48.72
C ARG A 4 44.16 21.18 48.26
N ASN A 5 43.06 20.85 48.94
CA ASN A 5 41.85 20.21 48.40
C ASN A 5 41.93 18.70 48.01
N PHE A 6 40.91 17.85 48.07
CA PHE A 6 39.48 17.92 48.42
C PHE A 6 39.01 16.44 48.57
N ILE A 7 38.32 16.07 49.65
CA ILE A 7 36.89 15.72 49.68
C ILE A 7 36.50 14.30 49.16
N ALA A 8 36.06 13.50 50.13
CA ALA A 8 34.95 12.52 50.16
C ALA A 8 34.86 11.42 49.08
N PHE A 9 35.15 10.19 49.50
CA PHE A 9 34.59 8.98 48.92
C PHE A 9 33.08 8.96 49.17
N ALA A 10 32.30 9.27 48.13
CA ALA A 10 30.85 9.31 48.16
C ALA A 10 30.23 7.90 48.06
N LEU A 11 29.10 7.78 48.76
CA LEU A 11 28.24 6.64 48.96
C LEU A 11 27.97 5.78 47.71
N CYS A 12 28.00 4.48 47.98
CA CYS A 12 27.36 3.41 47.22
C CYS A 12 25.85 3.69 47.08
N LEU A 13 25.37 3.88 45.85
CA LEU A 13 23.95 3.96 45.51
C LEU A 13 23.64 2.86 44.49
N VAL A 14 23.24 1.71 45.02
CA VAL A 14 22.70 0.58 44.24
C VAL A 14 21.32 0.99 43.73
N ALA A 15 21.23 1.36 42.46
CA ALA A 15 19.96 1.61 41.80
C ALA A 15 19.30 0.27 41.44
N PHE A 16 18.40 -0.21 42.30
CA PHE A 16 17.45 -1.26 41.95
C PHE A 16 16.45 -0.69 40.92
N ALA A 17 16.65 -1.00 39.64
CA ALA A 17 15.66 -0.75 38.61
C ALA A 17 14.50 -1.74 38.79
N LEU A 18 13.48 -1.33 39.54
CA LEU A 18 12.17 -1.97 39.54
C LEU A 18 11.54 -1.79 38.15
N THR A 19 11.69 -2.80 37.29
CA THR A 19 10.88 -2.89 36.06
C THR A 19 9.44 -3.17 36.47
N ALA A 20 8.65 -2.11 36.64
CA ALA A 20 7.20 -2.23 36.76
C ALA A 20 6.70 -2.89 35.47
N LYS A 21 6.20 -4.12 35.59
CA LYS A 21 5.55 -4.84 34.51
C LYS A 21 4.25 -4.11 34.20
N VAL A 22 4.30 -3.19 33.23
CA VAL A 22 3.11 -2.49 32.76
C VAL A 22 2.21 -3.52 32.11
N ASN A 23 1.13 -3.90 32.80
CA ASN A 23 0.12 -4.75 32.21
C ASN A 23 -0.45 -4.02 30.99
N SER A 24 -0.36 -4.64 29.82
CA SER A 24 -0.99 -4.13 28.62
C SER A 24 -2.49 -3.99 28.88
N VAL A 25 -2.97 -2.75 28.97
CA VAL A 25 -4.40 -2.46 29.04
C VAL A 25 -4.97 -2.74 27.66
N SER A 26 -5.66 -3.87 27.51
CA SER A 26 -6.41 -4.16 26.29
C SER A 26 -7.72 -3.37 26.33
N PHE A 27 -7.77 -2.23 25.65
CA PHE A 27 -9.03 -1.55 25.37
C PHE A 27 -9.79 -2.37 24.32
N ARG A 28 -10.79 -3.15 24.77
CA ARG A 28 -11.84 -3.64 23.88
C ARG A 28 -12.80 -2.49 23.63
N VAL A 29 -12.74 -1.89 22.45
CA VAL A 29 -13.83 -1.06 21.93
C VAL A 29 -15.02 -1.99 21.64
N PRO A 30 -16.13 -1.92 22.38
CA PRO A 30 -17.30 -2.76 22.09
C PRO A 30 -17.81 -2.44 20.68
N GLY A 31 -17.88 -3.45 19.82
CA GLY A 31 -18.34 -3.30 18.42
C GLY A 31 -17.27 -3.55 17.34
N LEU A 32 -15.98 -3.56 17.68
CA LEU A 32 -14.92 -3.94 16.74
C LEU A 32 -14.71 -5.47 16.77
N GLN A 33 -15.56 -6.23 16.08
CA GLN A 33 -15.30 -7.67 15.89
C GLN A 33 -14.09 -7.86 14.98
N SER A 34 -12.94 -8.10 15.60
CA SER A 34 -11.59 -8.29 15.02
C SER A 34 -11.40 -9.56 14.15
N SER A 35 -12.47 -10.19 13.62
CA SER A 35 -12.37 -11.52 13.00
C SER A 35 -12.41 -11.55 11.47
N ASP A 36 -12.82 -10.49 10.79
CA ASP A 36 -12.85 -10.46 9.32
C ASP A 36 -11.63 -9.71 8.76
N ALA A 37 -11.15 -10.16 7.59
CA ALA A 37 -10.10 -9.43 6.88
C ALA A 37 -10.64 -8.03 6.52
N LEU A 38 -9.81 -6.99 6.73
CA LEU A 38 -10.18 -5.62 6.40
C LEU A 38 -10.57 -5.53 4.91
N PRO A 39 -11.59 -4.73 4.58
CA PRO A 39 -11.95 -4.51 3.18
C PRO A 39 -10.79 -3.87 2.41
N GLU A 40 -10.70 -4.24 1.15
CA GLU A 40 -9.64 -3.81 0.24
C GLU A 40 -10.23 -2.97 -0.89
N VAL A 41 -9.56 -1.88 -1.25
CA VAL A 41 -9.92 -1.03 -2.38
C VAL A 41 -9.15 -1.46 -3.62
N GLU A 42 -9.85 -1.72 -4.74
CA GLU A 42 -9.23 -2.16 -5.99
C GLU A 42 -8.44 -1.04 -6.69
N SER A 43 -9.05 0.14 -6.80
CA SER A 43 -8.39 1.38 -7.19
C SER A 43 -8.53 2.39 -6.06
N SER A 44 -7.41 2.74 -5.41
CA SER A 44 -7.42 3.72 -4.32
C SER A 44 -7.36 5.16 -4.81
N VAL A 45 -7.59 5.42 -6.10
CA VAL A 45 -7.61 6.78 -6.65
C VAL A 45 -8.94 7.03 -7.35
N VAL A 46 -9.50 8.20 -7.07
CA VAL A 46 -10.63 8.79 -7.80
C VAL A 46 -10.20 10.12 -8.37
N VAL A 47 -10.71 10.49 -9.54
CA VAL A 47 -10.19 11.64 -10.29
C VAL A 47 -11.11 12.84 -10.11
N ARG A 48 -10.53 13.99 -9.79
CA ARG A 48 -11.28 15.24 -9.66
C ARG A 48 -11.91 15.69 -10.98
N GLY A 49 -13.04 16.39 -10.89
CA GLY A 49 -13.75 16.96 -12.04
C GLY A 49 -14.61 15.97 -12.83
N ARG A 50 -14.75 14.73 -12.35
CA ARG A 50 -15.58 13.71 -12.98
C ARG A 50 -16.30 12.85 -11.95
N THR A 51 -17.20 12.00 -12.45
CA THR A 51 -17.77 10.91 -11.66
C THR A 51 -16.79 9.74 -11.67
N SER A 52 -16.42 9.24 -10.49
CA SER A 52 -15.51 8.10 -10.32
C SER A 52 -16.18 6.97 -9.56
N THR A 53 -15.70 5.74 -9.75
CA THR A 53 -16.20 4.57 -9.04
C THR A 53 -15.13 4.01 -8.13
N LEU A 54 -15.43 3.93 -6.83
CA LEU A 54 -14.59 3.28 -5.83
C LEU A 54 -15.12 1.87 -5.58
N THR A 55 -14.38 0.84 -6.02
CA THR A 55 -14.76 -0.56 -5.78
C THR A 55 -14.02 -1.10 -4.55
N ILE A 56 -14.80 -1.60 -3.59
CA ILE A 56 -14.34 -2.12 -2.31
C ILE A 56 -14.76 -3.58 -2.20
N VAL A 57 -13.84 -4.43 -1.76
CA VAL A 57 -14.01 -5.89 -1.69
C VAL A 57 -13.76 -6.37 -0.26
N GLY A 58 -14.64 -7.21 0.27
CA GLY A 58 -14.55 -7.68 1.66
C GLY A 58 -15.66 -8.67 2.01
N LYS A 59 -15.49 -9.40 3.10
CA LYS A 59 -16.42 -10.49 3.48
C LYS A 59 -17.83 -10.00 3.77
N SER A 60 -17.97 -8.82 4.37
CA SER A 60 -19.22 -8.42 4.99
C SER A 60 -19.78 -7.12 4.39
N LEU A 61 -19.45 -6.84 3.12
CA LEU A 61 -19.85 -5.61 2.42
C LEU A 61 -21.28 -5.63 1.85
N SER A 62 -21.89 -6.80 1.70
CA SER A 62 -23.26 -6.93 1.16
C SER A 62 -24.33 -6.23 2.03
N GLN A 63 -24.01 -5.97 3.30
CA GLN A 63 -24.87 -5.26 4.25
C GLN A 63 -24.60 -3.75 4.32
N THR A 64 -23.69 -3.20 3.51
CA THR A 64 -23.43 -1.76 3.47
C THR A 64 -24.71 -1.00 3.16
N LYS A 65 -25.02 0.02 3.98
CA LYS A 65 -26.19 0.91 3.83
C LYS A 65 -25.81 2.37 3.63
N ALA A 66 -24.67 2.79 4.15
CA ALA A 66 -24.20 4.17 4.11
C ALA A 66 -22.69 4.22 3.96
N VAL A 67 -22.21 5.30 3.37
CA VAL A 67 -20.80 5.64 3.21
C VAL A 67 -20.64 7.09 3.60
N GLU A 68 -19.71 7.35 4.51
CA GLU A 68 -19.29 8.70 4.89
C GLU A 68 -17.83 8.88 4.48
N ILE A 69 -17.50 10.06 3.95
CA ILE A 69 -16.15 10.37 3.45
C ILE A 69 -15.58 11.53 4.24
N GLU A 70 -14.34 11.39 4.70
CA GLU A 70 -13.62 12.43 5.42
C GLU A 70 -12.19 12.60 4.87
N PRO A 71 -11.77 13.84 4.56
CA PRO A 71 -12.57 15.04 4.39
C PRO A 71 -13.60 14.96 3.24
N ALA A 72 -14.83 15.45 3.46
CA ALA A 72 -15.91 15.41 2.45
C ALA A 72 -15.83 16.52 1.39
N THR A 73 -15.01 17.56 1.60
CA THR A 73 -14.96 18.75 0.74
C THR A 73 -14.71 18.38 -0.73
N GLY A 74 -15.62 18.82 -1.61
CA GLY A 74 -15.57 18.56 -3.04
C GLY A 74 -15.95 17.13 -3.47
N ILE A 75 -16.49 16.30 -2.58
CA ILE A 75 -16.92 14.92 -2.89
C ILE A 75 -18.38 14.71 -2.48
N LYS A 76 -19.16 14.05 -3.33
CA LYS A 76 -20.52 13.57 -3.01
C LYS A 76 -20.65 12.10 -3.36
N VAL A 77 -21.20 11.31 -2.44
CA VAL A 77 -21.65 9.95 -2.73
C VAL A 77 -22.94 10.03 -3.53
N VAL A 78 -22.89 9.60 -4.79
CA VAL A 78 -24.04 9.60 -5.70
C VAL A 78 -24.84 8.33 -5.53
N GLU A 79 -24.16 7.19 -5.45
CA GLU A 79 -24.80 5.88 -5.44
C GLU A 79 -23.93 4.83 -4.74
N ILE A 80 -24.55 3.87 -4.08
CA ILE A 80 -23.90 2.68 -3.53
C ILE A 80 -24.49 1.46 -4.23
N LYS A 81 -23.72 0.83 -5.11
CA LYS A 81 -24.10 -0.38 -5.83
C LYS A 81 -23.50 -1.61 -5.15
N LYS A 82 -24.35 -2.58 -4.84
CA LYS A 82 -23.90 -3.89 -4.38
C LYS A 82 -23.58 -4.73 -5.60
N LEU A 83 -22.40 -5.30 -5.64
CA LEU A 83 -22.00 -6.23 -6.69
C LEU A 83 -22.25 -7.67 -6.24
N GLU A 84 -22.34 -8.57 -7.21
CA GLU A 84 -22.44 -9.99 -6.94
C GLU A 84 -21.21 -10.50 -6.18
N THR A 85 -21.41 -11.56 -5.40
CA THR A 85 -20.33 -12.24 -4.70
C THR A 85 -19.31 -12.74 -5.73
N ARG A 86 -18.04 -12.40 -5.50
CA ARG A 86 -16.94 -12.83 -6.36
C ARG A 86 -16.72 -14.34 -6.24
N PRO A 87 -16.07 -14.99 -7.24
CA PRO A 87 -15.71 -16.40 -7.17
C PRO A 87 -14.82 -16.79 -5.97
N ASP A 88 -14.11 -15.81 -5.39
CA ASP A 88 -13.30 -15.97 -4.18
C ASP A 88 -14.13 -15.93 -2.87
N GLY A 89 -15.46 -15.81 -2.96
CA GLY A 89 -16.38 -15.74 -1.83
C GLY A 89 -16.43 -14.37 -1.13
N LEU A 90 -15.74 -13.36 -1.65
CA LEU A 90 -15.81 -11.99 -1.14
C LEU A 90 -16.97 -11.21 -1.76
N ASN A 91 -17.57 -10.31 -1.00
CA ASN A 91 -18.55 -9.37 -1.51
C ASN A 91 -17.85 -8.12 -2.04
N ALA A 92 -18.43 -7.47 -3.04
CA ALA A 92 -17.94 -6.18 -3.52
C ALA A 92 -19.05 -5.12 -3.51
N VAL A 93 -18.65 -3.88 -3.26
CA VAL A 93 -19.51 -2.69 -3.31
C VAL A 93 -18.81 -1.65 -4.16
N SER A 94 -19.54 -1.08 -5.11
CA SER A 94 -19.10 0.07 -5.90
C SER A 94 -19.77 1.33 -5.37
N ILE A 95 -18.97 2.31 -5.00
CA ILE A 95 -19.44 3.62 -4.54
C ILE A 95 -19.18 4.60 -5.68
N VAL A 96 -20.25 5.14 -6.25
CA VAL A 96 -20.18 6.16 -7.29
C VAL A 96 -20.03 7.51 -6.61
N LEU A 97 -18.95 8.20 -6.90
CA LEU A 97 -18.60 9.50 -6.34
C LEU A 97 -18.66 10.56 -7.43
N SER A 98 -19.31 11.69 -7.15
CA SER A 98 -19.12 12.92 -7.91
C SER A 98 -18.01 13.72 -7.23
N VAL A 99 -16.92 13.99 -7.96
CA VAL A 99 -15.76 14.70 -7.44
C VAL A 99 -15.64 16.03 -8.18
N GLU A 100 -15.70 17.14 -7.44
CA GLU A 100 -15.61 18.49 -8.00
C GLU A 100 -14.21 18.75 -8.59
N ALA A 101 -14.11 19.59 -9.62
CA ALA A 101 -12.84 19.85 -10.32
C ALA A 101 -11.78 20.52 -9.43
N ASN A 102 -12.22 21.25 -8.41
CA ASN A 102 -11.39 21.93 -7.41
C ASN A 102 -11.23 21.13 -6.11
N ALA A 103 -11.70 19.88 -6.05
CA ALA A 103 -11.49 19.04 -4.87
C ALA A 103 -9.99 18.90 -4.57
N GLU A 104 -9.63 19.02 -3.29
CA GLU A 104 -8.23 18.98 -2.87
C GLU A 104 -7.63 17.59 -3.11
N ILE A 105 -6.48 17.54 -3.79
CA ILE A 105 -5.71 16.31 -3.97
C ILE A 105 -5.30 15.76 -2.60
N GLY A 106 -5.29 14.44 -2.47
CA GLY A 106 -4.76 13.77 -1.28
C GLY A 106 -5.69 12.71 -0.71
N GLN A 107 -5.26 12.15 0.42
CA GLN A 107 -5.92 11.01 1.04
C GLN A 107 -7.30 11.39 1.60
N ARG A 108 -8.20 10.41 1.56
CA ARG A 108 -9.54 10.39 2.11
C ARG A 108 -9.77 9.07 2.83
N THR A 109 -10.65 9.11 3.81
CA THR A 109 -11.14 7.94 4.52
C THR A 109 -12.62 7.77 4.18
N ALA A 110 -13.01 6.58 3.76
CA ALA A 110 -14.40 6.19 3.63
C ALA A 110 -14.79 5.24 4.77
N THR A 111 -15.81 5.62 5.53
CA THR A 111 -16.41 4.81 6.59
C THR A 111 -17.69 4.19 6.06
N LEU A 112 -17.69 2.88 5.90
CA LEU A 112 -18.83 2.09 5.43
C LEU A 112 -19.62 1.61 6.65
N THR A 113 -20.88 1.98 6.73
CA THR A 113 -21.78 1.52 7.80
C THR A 113 -22.70 0.42 7.25
N ALA A 114 -22.67 -0.75 7.89
CA ALA A 114 -23.55 -1.87 7.60
C ALA A 114 -24.90 -1.77 8.33
N LYS A 115 -25.89 -2.58 7.94
CA LYS A 115 -27.24 -2.59 8.55
C LYS A 115 -27.23 -2.85 10.05
N ASP A 116 -26.32 -3.70 10.51
CA ASP A 116 -26.07 -4.05 11.91
C ASP A 116 -25.23 -3.00 12.67
N ASN A 117 -24.96 -1.84 12.05
CA ASN A 117 -24.10 -0.76 12.53
C ASN A 117 -22.62 -1.15 12.69
N ARG A 118 -22.17 -2.28 12.10
CA ARG A 118 -20.75 -2.53 11.95
C ARG A 118 -20.14 -1.50 11.00
N MET A 119 -18.94 -1.05 11.32
CA MET A 119 -18.19 -0.08 10.53
C MET A 119 -16.97 -0.74 9.91
N ASP A 120 -16.77 -0.48 8.62
CA ASP A 120 -15.57 -0.82 7.88
C ASP A 120 -14.91 0.48 7.40
N ILE A 121 -13.59 0.57 7.48
CA ILE A 121 -12.85 1.78 7.10
C ILE A 121 -11.93 1.44 5.94
N VAL A 122 -11.95 2.26 4.91
CA VAL A 122 -10.99 2.18 3.80
C VAL A 122 -10.40 3.54 3.46
N TRP A 123 -9.23 3.53 2.85
CA TRP A 123 -8.56 4.73 2.38
C TRP A 123 -8.51 4.76 0.86
N PHE A 124 -8.69 5.96 0.31
CA PHE A 124 -8.50 6.27 -1.09
C PHE A 124 -7.94 7.69 -1.20
N SER A 125 -7.60 8.14 -2.39
CA SER A 125 -7.04 9.46 -2.65
C SER A 125 -7.77 10.12 -3.81
N ILE A 126 -7.87 11.45 -3.77
CA ILE A 126 -8.24 12.23 -4.95
C ILE A 126 -6.97 12.47 -5.77
N GLY A 127 -7.00 12.05 -7.03
CA GLY A 127 -5.98 12.29 -8.04
C GLY A 127 -6.41 13.29 -9.11
N THR A 128 -5.49 13.60 -10.02
CA THR A 128 -5.67 14.55 -11.12
C THR A 128 -6.08 13.90 -12.43
N HIS A 129 -5.72 12.63 -12.64
CA HIS A 129 -5.95 11.90 -13.89
C HIS A 129 -5.95 10.39 -13.62
N ASP A 130 -6.43 9.59 -14.57
CA ASP A 130 -6.43 8.13 -14.44
C ASP A 130 -5.04 7.54 -14.79
N LEU A 131 -4.53 6.68 -13.89
CA LEU A 131 -3.33 5.88 -14.11
C LEU A 131 -3.69 4.40 -14.00
N THR A 132 -3.38 3.61 -15.01
CA THR A 132 -3.71 2.17 -15.03
C THR A 132 -2.52 1.31 -15.39
N ILE A 133 -2.46 0.11 -14.81
CA ILE A 133 -1.47 -0.92 -15.09
C ILE A 133 -2.15 -2.26 -15.38
N ARG A 134 -1.55 -3.05 -16.27
CA ARG A 134 -2.08 -4.35 -16.73
C ARG A 134 -0.97 -5.28 -17.18
N ASN A 135 -1.33 -6.56 -17.38
CA ASN A 135 -0.43 -7.58 -17.95
C ASN A 135 0.89 -7.76 -17.19
N LEU A 136 0.82 -7.90 -15.86
CA LEU A 136 2.00 -8.22 -15.05
C LEU A 136 2.63 -9.53 -15.51
N LYS A 137 3.92 -9.49 -15.83
CA LYS A 137 4.69 -10.63 -16.31
C LYS A 137 5.99 -10.78 -15.53
N LEU A 138 6.31 -12.01 -15.15
CA LEU A 138 7.66 -12.37 -14.70
C LEU A 138 8.52 -12.64 -15.93
N GLU A 139 9.49 -11.78 -16.20
CA GLU A 139 10.35 -11.87 -17.38
C GLU A 139 11.49 -12.87 -17.18
N SER A 140 12.12 -12.87 -16.01
CA SER A 140 13.23 -13.77 -15.72
C SER A 140 13.51 -13.87 -14.22
N ARG A 141 14.19 -14.96 -13.81
CA ARG A 141 14.84 -15.09 -12.51
C ARG A 141 16.33 -15.22 -12.75
N ARG A 142 17.14 -14.45 -12.03
CA ARG A 142 18.60 -14.49 -12.16
C ARG A 142 19.28 -14.37 -10.80
N GLN A 143 20.55 -14.73 -10.78
CA GLN A 143 21.44 -14.42 -9.67
C GLN A 143 22.28 -13.20 -10.05
N GLU A 144 22.39 -12.23 -9.16
CA GLU A 144 23.19 -11.02 -9.34
C GLU A 144 24.30 -10.99 -8.29
N VAL A 145 25.50 -10.62 -8.70
CA VAL A 145 26.63 -10.42 -7.79
C VAL A 145 26.64 -8.95 -7.39
N ILE A 146 26.31 -8.66 -6.12
CA ILE A 146 26.44 -7.32 -5.55
C ILE A 146 27.78 -7.22 -4.86
N LYS A 147 28.53 -6.15 -5.17
CA LYS A 147 29.76 -5.78 -4.46
C LYS A 147 29.39 -4.99 -3.21
N LEU A 148 29.80 -5.48 -2.04
CA LEU A 148 29.70 -4.84 -0.74
C LEU A 148 31.12 -4.48 -0.26
N GLU A 149 31.25 -3.59 0.73
CA GLU A 149 32.55 -3.24 1.33
C GLU A 149 33.28 -4.48 1.90
N GLU A 150 32.52 -5.47 2.38
CA GLU A 150 33.03 -6.72 2.97
C GLU A 150 33.25 -7.86 1.96
N GLY A 151 32.95 -7.65 0.66
CA GLY A 151 33.12 -8.65 -0.39
C GLY A 151 31.96 -8.74 -1.37
N GLU A 152 31.92 -9.82 -2.16
CA GLU A 152 30.85 -10.05 -3.14
C GLU A 152 29.75 -10.96 -2.56
N ARG A 153 28.49 -10.56 -2.74
CA ARG A 153 27.32 -11.36 -2.36
C ARG A 153 26.48 -11.69 -3.57
N VAL A 154 26.17 -12.97 -3.76
CA VAL A 154 25.22 -13.42 -4.79
C VAL A 154 23.80 -13.31 -4.22
N ILE A 155 22.95 -12.53 -4.86
CA ILE A 155 21.54 -12.39 -4.51
C ILE A 155 20.64 -12.91 -5.64
N ALA A 156 19.50 -13.51 -5.29
CA ALA A 156 18.49 -13.84 -6.27
C ALA A 156 17.65 -12.60 -6.61
N ALA A 157 17.37 -12.39 -7.90
CA ALA A 157 16.56 -11.30 -8.42
C ALA A 157 15.48 -11.83 -9.37
N ALA A 158 14.33 -11.18 -9.37
CA ALA A 158 13.21 -11.44 -10.26
C ALA A 158 12.89 -10.17 -11.04
N ASN A 159 12.90 -10.28 -12.36
CA ASN A 159 12.59 -9.17 -13.26
C ASN A 159 11.14 -9.25 -13.69
N TYR A 160 10.43 -8.14 -13.57
CA TYR A 160 9.02 -8.03 -13.90
C TYR A 160 8.81 -6.95 -14.97
N SER A 161 7.68 -7.07 -15.65
CA SER A 161 7.14 -6.01 -16.49
C SER A 161 5.62 -5.89 -16.34
N PHE A 162 5.08 -4.72 -16.65
CA PHE A 162 3.65 -4.51 -16.86
C PHE A 162 3.44 -3.37 -17.85
N ASN A 163 2.33 -3.38 -18.56
CA ASN A 163 1.91 -2.24 -19.37
C ASN A 163 1.26 -1.18 -18.48
N PHE A 164 1.42 0.09 -18.83
CA PHE A 164 0.73 1.20 -18.21
C PHE A 164 0.04 2.10 -19.23
N GLU A 165 -0.96 2.83 -18.75
CA GLU A 165 -1.62 3.92 -19.46
C GLU A 165 -1.89 5.04 -18.46
N ASP A 166 -1.41 6.22 -18.80
CA ASP A 166 -1.38 7.43 -17.98
C ASP A 166 -2.10 8.53 -18.76
N GLU A 167 -3.29 8.91 -18.33
CA GLU A 167 -4.11 9.91 -19.03
C GLU A 167 -3.39 11.27 -19.19
N ALA A 168 -2.51 11.67 -18.26
CA ALA A 168 -1.77 12.92 -18.38
C ALA A 168 -0.57 12.82 -19.33
N GLY A 169 -0.06 11.62 -19.59
CA GLY A 169 1.13 11.38 -20.41
C GLY A 169 2.37 12.04 -19.82
N ASP A 170 2.47 12.06 -18.49
CA ASP A 170 3.57 12.68 -17.78
C ASP A 170 4.67 11.69 -17.35
N ILE A 171 4.38 10.38 -17.43
CA ILE A 171 5.37 9.31 -17.36
C ILE A 171 6.14 9.22 -18.68
N ASN A 172 7.47 9.29 -18.60
CA ASN A 172 8.37 9.22 -19.76
C ASN A 172 9.49 8.19 -19.57
N SER A 173 10.30 7.96 -20.61
CA SER A 173 11.35 6.93 -20.61
C SER A 173 12.44 7.16 -19.56
N ASP A 174 12.65 8.42 -19.19
CA ASP A 174 13.74 8.87 -18.32
C ASP A 174 13.20 9.25 -16.93
N ASP A 175 11.92 8.94 -16.66
CA ASP A 175 11.24 9.43 -15.49
C ASP A 175 11.67 8.66 -14.24
N SER A 176 12.64 9.25 -13.54
CA SER A 176 13.06 8.80 -12.21
C SER A 176 12.01 9.03 -11.12
N ALA A 177 10.98 9.86 -11.37
CA ALA A 177 9.91 10.13 -10.40
C ALA A 177 8.83 9.04 -10.42
N ALA A 178 8.70 8.31 -11.53
CA ALA A 178 7.85 7.13 -11.58
C ALA A 178 8.37 6.08 -10.60
N SER A 179 7.55 5.71 -9.63
CA SER A 179 7.93 4.74 -8.59
C SER A 179 6.95 3.57 -8.56
N ILE A 180 7.49 2.38 -8.33
CA ILE A 180 6.68 1.17 -8.25
C ILE A 180 6.56 0.82 -6.77
N GLN A 181 5.37 0.98 -6.22
CA GLN A 181 5.10 0.49 -4.88
C GLN A 181 4.89 -1.02 -4.94
N VAL A 182 5.74 -1.75 -4.21
CA VAL A 182 5.64 -3.20 -4.05
C VAL A 182 5.17 -3.48 -2.63
N MET A 183 4.05 -4.18 -2.50
CA MET A 183 3.53 -4.63 -1.21
C MET A 183 3.63 -6.15 -1.13
N LEU A 184 4.39 -6.64 -0.15
CA LEU A 184 4.39 -8.04 0.26
C LEU A 184 3.26 -8.25 1.26
N LYS A 185 2.20 -8.97 0.85
CA LYS A 185 1.03 -9.27 1.68
C LYS A 185 1.07 -10.74 2.13
N CYS A 186 1.20 -10.94 3.43
CA CYS A 186 1.18 -12.25 4.08
C CYS A 186 -0.07 -12.34 4.97
N GLY A 187 -1.19 -12.83 4.41
CA GLY A 187 -2.47 -12.81 5.10
C GLY A 187 -2.97 -11.38 5.38
N ARG A 188 -3.00 -10.97 6.66
CA ARG A 188 -3.45 -9.62 7.08
C ARG A 188 -2.33 -8.59 7.18
N THR A 189 -1.09 -9.04 7.30
CA THR A 189 0.06 -8.16 7.43
C THR A 189 0.65 -7.88 6.06
N GLY A 190 0.87 -6.60 5.77
CA GLY A 190 1.59 -6.16 4.59
C GLY A 190 2.86 -5.43 4.99
N SER A 191 3.92 -5.59 4.21
CA SER A 191 5.08 -4.69 4.23
C SER A 191 5.27 -4.13 2.83
N GLY A 192 5.58 -2.84 2.74
CA GLY A 192 5.75 -2.14 1.47
C GLY A 192 7.19 -1.67 1.29
N PHE A 193 7.66 -1.67 0.06
CA PHE A 193 8.87 -0.98 -0.36
C PHE A 193 8.66 -0.39 -1.75
N TYR A 194 9.55 0.52 -2.15
CA TYR A 194 9.54 1.09 -3.49
C TYR A 194 10.62 0.42 -4.34
N ALA A 195 10.24 0.02 -5.54
CA ALA A 195 11.16 -0.37 -6.60
C ALA A 195 11.24 0.77 -7.63
N VAL A 196 12.46 1.02 -8.11
CA VAL A 196 12.70 1.97 -9.19
C VAL A 196 12.58 1.23 -10.52
N PRO A 197 11.90 1.78 -11.53
CA PRO A 197 11.94 1.24 -12.88
C PRO A 197 13.39 1.07 -13.36
N THR A 198 13.72 -0.12 -13.85
CA THR A 198 15.01 -0.34 -14.52
C THR A 198 14.99 0.15 -15.96
N ARG A 199 13.80 0.18 -16.57
CA ARG A 199 13.57 0.70 -17.92
C ARG A 199 12.10 1.01 -18.14
N VAL A 200 11.79 2.09 -18.84
CA VAL A 200 10.45 2.41 -19.33
C VAL A 200 10.50 2.48 -20.86
N VAL A 201 9.63 1.73 -21.54
CA VAL A 201 9.52 1.72 -23.00
C VAL A 201 8.18 2.31 -23.40
N MET A 202 8.20 3.47 -24.05
CA MET A 202 6.99 4.16 -24.49
C MET A 202 6.43 3.54 -25.78
N GLU A 203 5.11 3.33 -25.83
CA GLU A 203 4.35 2.85 -27.00
C GLU A 203 3.42 3.95 -27.56
N GLY A 204 3.57 5.16 -27.07
CA GLY A 204 2.77 6.34 -27.34
C GLY A 204 3.13 7.47 -26.37
N GLN A 205 2.37 8.56 -26.40
CA GLN A 205 2.57 9.68 -25.46
C GLN A 205 2.09 9.35 -24.03
N ASN A 206 1.14 8.42 -23.91
CA ASN A 206 0.38 8.19 -22.68
C ASN A 206 0.35 6.70 -22.28
N ARG A 207 1.22 5.88 -22.87
CA ARG A 207 1.24 4.43 -22.63
C ARG A 207 2.63 3.86 -22.87
N GLY A 208 2.91 2.76 -22.19
CA GLY A 208 4.16 2.04 -22.38
C GLY A 208 4.24 0.79 -21.52
N THR A 209 5.47 0.30 -21.38
CA THR A 209 5.80 -0.86 -20.57
C THR A 209 6.90 -0.49 -19.58
N VAL A 210 6.64 -0.73 -18.29
CA VAL A 210 7.61 -0.56 -17.22
C VAL A 210 8.28 -1.89 -16.94
N TYR A 211 9.61 -1.87 -16.81
CA TYR A 211 10.44 -3.00 -16.38
C TYR A 211 11.09 -2.66 -15.05
N PHE A 212 11.19 -3.64 -14.16
CA PHE A 212 11.78 -3.45 -12.84
C PHE A 212 12.25 -4.78 -12.25
N SER A 213 13.06 -4.68 -11.19
CA SER A 213 13.66 -5.83 -10.53
C SER A 213 13.31 -5.82 -9.04
N ILE A 214 13.05 -7.00 -8.49
CA ILE A 214 12.91 -7.23 -7.05
C ILE A 214 13.99 -8.21 -6.62
N HIS A 215 14.70 -7.87 -5.57
CA HIS A 215 15.73 -8.71 -4.97
C HIS A 215 15.17 -9.52 -3.80
N LYS A 216 15.69 -10.75 -3.61
CA LYS A 216 15.21 -11.67 -2.57
C LYS A 216 15.38 -11.13 -1.15
N ASP A 217 16.40 -10.30 -0.91
CA ASP A 217 16.64 -9.68 0.39
C ASP A 217 15.59 -8.61 0.75
N GLN A 218 15.00 -7.92 -0.24
CA GLN A 218 13.82 -7.07 -0.04
C GLN A 218 12.60 -7.86 0.43
N LEU A 219 12.63 -9.20 0.28
CA LEU A 219 11.59 -10.14 0.65
C LEU A 219 12.01 -11.04 1.83
N ALA A 220 12.93 -10.60 2.69
CA ALA A 220 13.49 -11.42 3.76
C ALA A 220 12.46 -12.07 4.71
N HIS A 221 11.28 -11.46 4.87
CA HIS A 221 10.19 -11.97 5.73
C HIS A 221 9.06 -12.66 4.95
N ALA A 222 9.25 -12.87 3.65
CA ALA A 222 8.25 -13.49 2.79
C ALA A 222 8.16 -14.99 3.08
N LYS A 223 6.93 -15.46 3.28
CA LYS A 223 6.57 -16.87 3.41
C LYS A 223 5.91 -17.37 2.12
N PRO A 224 5.92 -18.68 1.81
CA PRO A 224 5.38 -19.21 0.56
C PRO A 224 3.93 -18.80 0.27
N GLU A 225 3.11 -18.57 1.30
CA GLU A 225 1.72 -18.14 1.17
C GLU A 225 1.54 -16.62 0.91
N CYS A 226 2.63 -15.85 0.88
CA CYS A 226 2.53 -14.41 0.64
C CYS A 226 2.37 -14.09 -0.85
N GLU A 227 1.72 -12.96 -1.10
CA GLU A 227 1.48 -12.39 -2.43
C GLU A 227 2.26 -11.08 -2.57
N LEU A 228 2.78 -10.82 -3.77
CA LEU A 228 3.28 -9.51 -4.15
C LEU A 228 2.19 -8.72 -4.85
N GLN A 229 2.04 -7.46 -4.46
CA GLN A 229 1.12 -6.52 -5.06
C GLN A 229 1.89 -5.32 -5.59
N PHE A 230 1.50 -4.84 -6.77
CA PHE A 230 2.20 -3.77 -7.47
C PHE A 230 1.26 -2.63 -7.77
N ARG A 231 1.76 -1.41 -7.61
CA ARG A 231 1.15 -0.16 -8.07
C ARG A 231 2.23 0.71 -8.70
N LEU A 232 1.86 1.46 -9.72
CA LEU A 232 2.66 2.54 -10.27
C LEU A 232 2.18 3.85 -9.65
N LYS A 233 3.13 4.71 -9.30
CA LYS A 233 2.87 6.08 -8.86
C LYS A 233 3.65 7.04 -9.75
N ASP A 234 2.96 8.03 -10.29
CA ASP A 234 3.58 9.09 -11.09
C ASP A 234 4.19 10.19 -10.20
N LYS A 235 4.68 11.27 -10.83
CA LYS A 235 5.27 12.43 -10.16
C LYS A 235 4.26 13.29 -9.39
N ASP A 236 2.99 13.31 -9.84
CA ASP A 236 1.91 14.10 -9.24
C ASP A 236 1.25 13.36 -8.06
N GLY A 237 1.62 12.10 -7.87
CA GLY A 237 1.20 11.22 -6.82
C GLY A 237 -0.05 10.41 -7.12
N ASN A 238 -0.50 10.35 -8.37
CA ASN A 238 -1.57 9.44 -8.79
C ASN A 238 -1.06 8.01 -8.73
N GLU A 239 -1.84 7.15 -8.08
CA GLU A 239 -1.56 5.72 -7.99
C GLU A 239 -2.44 4.93 -8.95
N SER A 240 -1.84 3.91 -9.55
CA SER A 240 -2.56 3.00 -10.43
C SER A 240 -3.49 2.05 -9.67
N ASN A 241 -4.31 1.30 -10.43
CA ASN A 241 -4.88 0.04 -9.94
C ASN A 241 -3.77 -0.95 -9.51
N ARG A 242 -4.19 -2.05 -8.87
CA ARG A 242 -3.29 -3.05 -8.31
C ARG A 242 -3.15 -4.28 -9.21
N LEU A 243 -1.92 -4.76 -9.40
CA LEU A 243 -1.62 -6.10 -9.94
C LEU A 243 -1.09 -7.01 -8.83
N LYS A 244 -1.30 -8.33 -8.97
CA LYS A 244 -0.97 -9.33 -7.95
C LYS A 244 -0.22 -10.50 -8.57
N THR A 245 0.75 -11.07 -7.86
CA THR A 245 1.42 -12.33 -8.24
C THR A 245 1.96 -13.08 -7.03
N ASN A 246 2.20 -14.38 -7.18
CA ASN A 246 2.86 -15.18 -6.14
C ASN A 246 4.35 -14.85 -6.05
N LEU A 247 4.97 -15.20 -4.92
CA LEU A 247 6.41 -15.01 -4.75
C LEU A 247 7.22 -15.73 -5.85
N PRO A 248 8.21 -15.05 -6.47
CA PRO A 248 9.02 -15.65 -7.53
C PRO A 248 10.10 -16.58 -6.97
N PHE A 249 10.45 -16.44 -5.69
CA PHE A 249 11.45 -17.26 -5.01
C PHE A 249 10.69 -18.27 -4.16
N GLY A 250 10.42 -19.46 -4.72
CA GLY A 250 9.77 -20.54 -3.99
C GLY A 250 10.54 -20.90 -2.71
N GLY A 251 9.83 -21.38 -1.69
CA GLY A 251 10.44 -21.88 -0.47
C GLY A 251 11.35 -23.06 -0.79
N GLN A 252 12.66 -22.82 -0.71
CA GLN A 252 13.67 -23.84 -0.50
C GLN A 252 14.15 -23.71 0.94
#